data_AF-A0A558QTL1-F1
#
_entry.id   AF-A0A558QTL1-F1
#
_cell.length_a   1.000
_cell.length_b   1.000
_cell.length_c   1.000
_cell.angle_alpha   90.00
_cell.angle_beta   90.00
_cell.angle_gamma   90.00
#
_symmetry.space_group_name_H-M   'P 1'
#
loop_
_entity.id
_entity.type
_entity.pdbx_description
1 polymer ?
#
loop_
_entity_poly.entity_id
_entity_poly.type
_entity_poly.pdbx_seq_one_letter_code
_entity_poly.pdbx_strand_id
1 'polypeptide(L)' 'MVAGHATSISLEPIFWDALAAAASEDGLPITALVARIAAERIAVPPPANLASAVRVWLFSRTRPR' A
#
# COMPACT_ATOMS: atom_id res chain seq x y z
N MET A 1 5.60 13.11 -15.28
CA MET A 1 6.67 12.59 -14.38
C MET A 1 6.01 12.40 -13.02
N VAL A 2 5.58 11.17 -12.72
CA VAL A 2 4.77 10.89 -11.54
C VAL A 2 5.65 10.97 -10.29
N ALA A 3 5.14 11.63 -9.25
CA ALA A 3 5.75 11.80 -7.94
C ALA A 3 6.04 10.44 -7.29
N GLY A 4 7.20 9.86 -7.59
CA GLY A 4 7.62 8.51 -7.15
C GLY A 4 8.88 8.48 -6.29
N HIS A 5 9.27 9.59 -5.66
CA HIS A 5 10.54 9.69 -4.93
C HIS A 5 10.43 9.71 -3.40
N ALA A 6 9.43 9.06 -2.80
CA ALA A 6 9.44 8.83 -1.35
C ALA A 6 9.85 7.42 -0.92
N THR A 7 9.86 6.43 -1.81
CA THR A 7 10.47 5.09 -1.59
C THR A 7 10.40 4.32 -2.91
N SER A 8 11.50 3.71 -3.38
CA SER A 8 11.54 2.85 -4.58
C SER A 8 10.62 1.64 -4.47
N ILE A 9 9.32 1.81 -4.67
CA ILE A 9 8.37 0.72 -4.79
C ILE A 9 7.95 0.59 -6.25
N SER A 10 8.27 -0.55 -6.85
CA SER A 10 7.72 -0.93 -8.15
C SER A 10 6.42 -1.69 -7.91
N LEU A 11 5.31 -1.06 -8.27
CA LEU A 11 3.96 -1.60 -8.13
C LEU A 11 3.27 -1.51 -9.49
N GLU A 12 2.55 -2.56 -9.85
CA GLU A 12 1.83 -2.66 -11.12
C GLU A 12 0.67 -1.63 -11.14
N PRO A 13 0.31 -1.07 -12.32
CA PRO A 13 -0.72 -0.02 -12.42
C PRO A 13 -2.04 -0.35 -11.73
N ILE A 14 -2.52 -1.59 -11.87
CA ILE A 14 -3.75 -2.06 -11.22
C ILE A 14 -3.74 -1.92 -9.69
N PHE A 15 -2.58 -2.11 -9.07
CA PHE A 15 -2.45 -1.95 -7.63
C PHE A 15 -2.36 -0.48 -7.23
N TRP A 16 -1.82 0.39 -8.09
CA TRP A 16 -1.87 1.83 -7.87
C TRP A 16 -3.30 2.35 -7.91
N ASP A 17 -4.11 1.89 -8.86
CA ASP A 17 -5.52 2.26 -8.97
C ASP A 17 -6.31 1.78 -7.73
N ALA A 18 -6.10 0.53 -7.31
CA ALA A 18 -6.72 -0.01 -6.11
C ALA A 18 -6.28 0.74 -4.84
N LEU A 19 -5.00 1.14 -4.76
CA LEU A 19 -4.48 1.92 -3.63
C LEU A 19 -5.06 3.33 -3.60
N ALA A 20 -5.23 3.96 -4.76
CA ALA A 20 -5.88 5.26 -4.88
C ALA A 20 -7.36 5.19 -4.46
N ALA A 21 -8.09 4.16 -4.87
CA ALA A 21 -9.45 3.92 -4.44
C ALA A 21 -9.55 3.73 -2.92
N ALA A 22 -8.71 2.86 -2.35
CA ALA A 22 -8.65 2.61 -0.91
C ALA A 22 -8.31 3.87 -0.10
N ALA A 23 -7.38 4.68 -0.60
CA ALA A 23 -7.01 5.95 0.03
C ALA A 23 -8.18 6.95 0.00
N SER A 24 -8.90 7.03 -1.12
CA SER A 24 -10.08 7.87 -1.27
C SER A 24 -11.23 7.44 -0.35
N GLU A 25 -11.49 6.13 -0.25
CA GLU A 25 -12.47 5.55 0.68
C GLU A 25 -12.13 5.85 2.15
N ASP A 26 -10.85 5.80 2.51
CA ASP A 26 -10.37 6.10 3.87
C ASP A 26 -10.26 7.60 4.14
N GLY A 27 -10.45 8.47 3.13
CA GLY A 27 -10.26 9.92 3.23
C GLY A 27 -8.81 10.32 3.50
N LEU A 28 -7.85 9.49 3.10
CA LEU A 28 -6.42 9.66 3.36
C LEU A 28 -5.64 9.93 2.06
N PRO A 29 -4.54 10.69 2.10
CA PRO A 29 -3.62 10.74 0.98
C PRO A 29 -2.91 9.38 0.82
N ILE A 30 -2.65 8.98 -0.43
CA ILE A 30 -1.97 7.70 -0.77
C ILE A 30 -0.66 7.54 0.02
N THR A 31 0.10 8.62 0.19
CA THR A 31 1.36 8.61 0.94
C THR A 31 1.16 8.23 2.41
N ALA A 32 0.09 8.71 3.05
CA ALA A 32 -0.25 8.34 4.43
C ALA A 32 -0.69 6.88 4.52
N LEU A 33 -1.45 6.40 3.53
CA LEU A 33 -1.86 4.99 3.48
C LEU A 33 -0.63 4.07 3.31
N VAL A 34 0.30 4.41 2.43
CA VAL A 34 1.55 3.67 2.24
C VAL A 34 2.40 3.69 3.52
N ALA A 35 2.50 4.83 4.20
CA ALA A 35 3.22 4.93 5.47
C ALA A 35 2.60 4.04 6.56
N ARG A 36 1.26 3.97 6.63
CA ARG A 36 0.55 3.08 7.54
C ARG A 36 0.85 1.61 7.26
N ILE A 37 0.74 1.18 6.00
CA ILE A 37 1.09 -0.19 5.59
C ILE A 37 2.57 -0.48 5.89
N ALA A 38 3.45 0.49 5.70
CA ALA A 38 4.87 0.36 6.01
C ALA A 38 5.16 0.24 7.51
N ALA A 39 4.34 0.84 8.38
CA ALA A 39 4.44 0.66 9.82
C ALA A 39 3.90 -0.72 10.25
N GLU A 40 2.74 -1.13 9.71
CA GLU A 40 2.12 -2.43 9.98
C GLU A 40 3.04 -3.60 9.61
N ARG A 41 3.75 -3.53 8.47
CA ARG A 41 4.66 -4.60 8.02
C ARG A 41 5.90 -4.77 8.91
N ILE A 42 6.35 -3.73 9.62
CA ILE A 42 7.55 -3.79 10.48
C ILE A 42 7.25 -4.51 11.80
N ALA A 43 5.97 -4.55 12.21
CA ALA A 43 5.55 -5.25 13.42
C ALA A 43 5.66 -6.78 13.34
N VAL A 44 5.87 -7.35 12.14
CA VAL A 44 5.95 -8.81 11.92
C VAL A 44 7.33 -9.17 11.34
N PRO A 45 8.20 -9.89 12.09
CA PRO A 45 9.47 -10.39 11.59
C PRO A 45 9.32 -11.73 10.84
N PRO A 46 10.02 -11.93 9.70
CA PRO A 46 10.85 -10.95 8.99
C PRO A 46 9.98 -9.95 8.20
N PRO A 47 10.33 -8.66 8.17
CA PRO A 47 9.52 -7.65 7.52
C PRO A 47 9.48 -7.86 6.00
N ALA A 48 8.28 -8.00 5.44
CA ALA A 48 8.10 -8.09 4.00
C ALA A 48 8.52 -6.78 3.30
N ASN A 49 8.96 -6.87 2.04
CA ASN A 49 9.19 -5.67 1.23
C ASN A 49 7.87 -4.89 1.05
N LEU A 50 7.97 -3.56 0.87
CA LEU A 50 6.80 -2.67 0.90
C LEU A 50 5.82 -2.97 -0.24
N ALA A 51 6.31 -3.32 -1.43
CA ALA A 51 5.45 -3.66 -2.56
C ALA A 51 4.62 -4.93 -2.28
N SER A 52 5.24 -5.98 -1.73
CA SER A 52 4.52 -7.19 -1.33
C SER A 52 3.52 -6.91 -0.20
N ALA A 53 3.89 -6.09 0.79
CA ALA A 53 2.98 -5.70 1.87
C ALA A 53 1.74 -4.96 1.35
N VAL A 54 1.91 -4.03 0.39
CA VAL A 54 0.80 -3.33 -0.25
C VAL A 54 -0.14 -4.28 -1.00
N ARG A 55 0.41 -5.22 -1.80
CA ARG A 55 -0.42 -6.21 -2.52
C ARG A 55 -1.24 -7.07 -1.57
N VAL A 56 -0.61 -7.57 -0.50
CA VAL A 56 -1.29 -8.39 0.51
C VAL A 56 -2.37 -7.57 1.22
N TRP A 57 -2.06 -6.34 1.64
CA TRP A 57 -3.01 -5.48 2.32
C TRP A 57 -4.24 -5.19 1.45
N LEU A 58 -4.05 -4.85 0.17
CA LEU A 58 -5.14 -4.63 -0.79
C LEU A 58 -5.99 -5.90 -0.96
N PHE A 59 -5.36 -7.07 -1.08
CA PHE A 59 -6.08 -8.34 -1.20
C PHE A 59 -6.85 -8.71 0.09
N SER A 60 -6.27 -8.47 1.26
CA SER A 60 -6.93 -8.70 2.54
C SER A 60 -8.14 -7.80 2.74
N ARG A 61 -8.08 -6.55 2.24
CA ARG A 61 -9.19 -5.59 2.28
C ARG A 61 -10.39 -6.03 1.41
N THR A 62 -10.14 -6.66 0.27
CA THR A 62 -11.21 -7.07 -0.67
C THR A 62 -11.86 -8.40 -0.32
N ARG A 63 -11.26 -9.21 0.57
CA ARG A 63 -11.87 -10.47 1.00
C ARG A 63 -13.06 -10.19 1.93
N PRO A 64 -14.27 -10.70 1.61
CA PRO A 64 -15.35 -10.73 2.59
C PRO A 64 -14.90 -11.56 3.80
N ARG A 65 -15.23 -11.07 5.00
CA ARG A 65 -14.95 -11.73 6.28
C ARG A 65 -15.79 -12.99 6.45
#